data_AF-A0AAE4ADT2-F1
#
_entry.id   AF-A0AAE4ADT2-F1
#
_cell.length_a   1.000
_cell.length_b   1.000
_cell.length_c   1.000
_cell.angle_alpha   90.00
_cell.angle_beta   90.00
_cell.angle_gamma   90.00
#
_symmetry.space_group_name_H-M   'P 1'
#
loop_
_entity.id
_entity.type
_entity.pdbx_description
1 polymer ?
#
loop_
_entity_poly.entity_id
_entity_poly.type
_entity_poly.pdbx_seq_one_letter_code
_entity_poly.pdbx_strand_id
1 'polypeptide(L)'
;RRGGGSGAPGGGERGRRGRTRTLSAEQLERLRTRVRRALADIDYFLAMPLGWRDGTVVVWAGMRGAITLAAAQTLPEDTPDRELLILVAFLVGAGSLLLQGSTLPRLVRVLGTTREDRDEADAAERERLTTLLRAAAEDALLAHPVDHDGERTAEQALAWKRQRLAVIDAQRAALLDARDDGAFSAAALNSALATLDADQISLELKGRPADA
;
A
#
# COMPACT_ATOMS: atom_id res chain seq x y z
N ARG A 1 -45.09 -49.67 66.77
CA ARG A 1 -43.72 -49.84 66.20
C ARG A 1 -43.17 -48.44 65.91
N ARG A 2 -41.92 -48.18 66.33
CA ARG A 2 -41.21 -46.91 66.46
C ARG A 2 -41.02 -46.09 65.17
N GLY A 3 -40.81 -44.77 65.38
CA GLY A 3 -39.85 -43.89 64.68
C GLY A 3 -40.49 -42.94 63.66
N GLY A 4 -40.28 -41.61 63.65
CA GLY A 4 -39.26 -40.77 64.29
C GLY A 4 -38.63 -39.84 63.23
N GLY A 5 -38.50 -38.54 63.52
CA GLY A 5 -37.75 -37.55 62.73
C GLY A 5 -38.64 -36.39 62.23
N SER A 6 -38.81 -35.29 62.97
CA SER A 6 -37.85 -34.20 63.28
C SER A 6 -37.56 -33.28 62.09
N GLY A 7 -37.74 -31.99 62.33
CA GLY A 7 -37.80 -30.94 61.31
C GLY A 7 -36.53 -30.11 61.13
N ALA A 8 -36.67 -29.24 60.13
CA ALA A 8 -35.96 -27.98 59.82
C ALA A 8 -34.48 -28.08 59.36
N PRO A 9 -33.88 -27.04 58.73
CA PRO A 9 -34.44 -25.77 58.22
C PRO A 9 -34.01 -25.37 56.79
N GLY A 10 -34.62 -24.27 56.33
CA GLY A 10 -34.19 -23.27 55.34
C GLY A 10 -32.91 -23.44 54.51
N GLY A 11 -33.07 -23.24 53.20
CA GLY A 11 -32.00 -22.88 52.28
C GLY A 11 -32.58 -22.06 51.14
N GLY A 12 -32.54 -20.74 51.27
CA GLY A 12 -32.93 -19.81 50.21
C GLY A 12 -32.09 -20.02 48.97
N GLU A 13 -32.72 -20.49 47.90
CA GLU A 13 -32.14 -20.58 46.57
C GLU A 13 -31.94 -19.16 46.02
N ARG A 14 -30.76 -18.61 46.31
CA ARG A 14 -30.25 -17.41 45.67
C ARG A 14 -30.13 -17.69 44.17
N GLY A 15 -31.01 -17.06 43.40
CA GLY A 15 -30.95 -17.00 41.95
C GLY A 15 -29.55 -16.57 41.49
N ARG A 16 -28.77 -17.55 41.05
CA ARG A 16 -27.47 -17.33 40.42
C ARG A 16 -27.77 -16.92 38.98
N ARG A 17 -28.09 -15.63 38.79
CA ARG A 17 -28.13 -14.97 37.48
C ARG A 17 -26.77 -15.16 36.84
N GLY A 18 -26.65 -16.17 35.99
CA GLY A 18 -25.57 -16.29 35.03
C GLY A 18 -25.60 -15.05 34.16
N ARG A 19 -24.72 -14.10 34.47
CA ARG A 19 -24.49 -12.90 33.68
C ARG A 19 -23.79 -13.37 32.40
N THR A 20 -24.57 -13.81 31.42
CA THR A 20 -24.15 -13.88 30.03
C THR A 20 -23.62 -12.49 29.69
N ARG A 21 -22.30 -12.37 29.59
CA ARG A 21 -21.66 -11.19 29.01
C ARG A 21 -22.07 -11.18 27.55
N THR A 22 -23.18 -10.53 27.25
CA THR A 22 -23.49 -10.11 25.90
C THR A 22 -22.37 -9.15 25.49
N LEU A 23 -21.52 -9.60 24.56
CA LEU A 23 -20.53 -8.73 23.94
C LEU A 23 -21.31 -7.57 23.30
N SER A 24 -21.09 -6.35 23.79
CA SER A 24 -21.86 -5.17 23.40
C SER A 24 -21.72 -4.92 21.91
N ALA A 25 -22.82 -4.55 21.24
CA ALA A 25 -22.89 -4.27 19.81
C ALA A 25 -21.80 -3.30 19.32
N GLU A 26 -21.36 -2.36 20.17
CA GLU A 26 -20.27 -1.42 19.86
C GLU A 26 -18.89 -2.08 19.71
N GLN A 27 -18.61 -3.16 20.44
CA GLN A 27 -17.36 -3.92 20.32
C GLN A 27 -17.35 -4.76 19.03
N LEU A 28 -18.52 -5.28 18.64
CA LEU A 28 -18.73 -5.99 17.38
C LEU A 28 -18.57 -5.06 16.18
N GLU A 29 -19.04 -3.82 16.25
CA GLU A 29 -18.89 -2.85 15.17
C GLU A 29 -17.42 -2.49 14.90
N ARG A 30 -16.61 -2.24 15.94
CA ARG A 30 -15.17 -1.95 15.78
C ARG A 30 -14.38 -3.15 15.24
N LEU A 31 -14.78 -4.36 15.65
CA LEU A 31 -14.20 -5.59 15.13
C LEU A 31 -14.58 -5.80 13.65
N ARG A 32 -15.84 -5.50 13.31
CA ARG A 32 -16.38 -5.64 11.95
C ARG A 32 -15.73 -4.71 10.95
N THR A 33 -15.40 -3.47 11.35
CA THR A 33 -14.68 -2.53 10.46
C THR A 33 -13.27 -3.02 10.13
N ARG A 34 -12.55 -3.55 11.12
CA ARG A 34 -11.19 -4.09 10.92
C ARG A 34 -11.19 -5.38 10.09
N VAL A 35 -12.16 -6.26 10.33
CA VAL A 35 -12.32 -7.51 9.58
C VAL A 35 -12.71 -7.24 8.13
N ARG A 36 -13.61 -6.28 7.85
CA ARG A 36 -13.95 -5.89 6.47
C ARG A 36 -12.74 -5.36 5.70
N ARG A 37 -11.88 -4.57 6.34
CA ARG A 37 -10.67 -4.04 5.70
C ARG A 37 -9.63 -5.12 5.41
N ALA A 38 -9.43 -6.05 6.37
CA ALA A 38 -8.53 -7.18 6.18
C ALA A 38 -8.99 -8.13 5.04
N LEU A 39 -10.29 -8.33 4.89
CA LEU A 39 -10.85 -9.14 3.79
C LEU A 39 -10.76 -8.42 2.44
N ALA A 40 -11.00 -7.10 2.40
CA ALA A 40 -10.87 -6.31 1.18
C ALA A 40 -9.43 -6.26 0.63
N ASP A 41 -8.42 -6.21 1.52
CA ASP A 41 -7.02 -6.31 1.10
C ASP A 41 -6.71 -7.71 0.52
N ILE A 42 -7.24 -8.77 1.12
CA ILE A 42 -7.10 -10.14 0.59
C ILE A 42 -7.77 -10.25 -0.79
N ASP A 43 -8.99 -9.74 -0.95
CA ASP A 43 -9.70 -9.72 -2.23
C ASP A 43 -8.93 -8.91 -3.28
N TYR A 44 -8.29 -7.81 -2.88
CA TYR A 44 -7.39 -7.03 -3.74
C TYR A 44 -6.16 -7.83 -4.19
N PHE A 45 -5.51 -8.57 -3.28
CA PHE A 45 -4.39 -9.47 -3.62
C PHE A 45 -4.83 -10.68 -4.45
N LEU A 46 -6.06 -11.18 -4.29
CA LEU A 46 -6.65 -12.25 -5.08
C LEU A 46 -7.12 -11.77 -6.47
N ALA A 47 -7.48 -10.49 -6.62
CA ALA A 47 -7.94 -9.88 -7.87
C ALA A 47 -6.80 -9.36 -8.75
N MET A 48 -5.60 -9.18 -8.19
CA MET A 48 -4.39 -8.99 -9.01
C MET A 48 -4.07 -10.31 -9.72
N PRO A 49 -3.70 -10.28 -11.02
CA PRO A 49 -3.19 -11.48 -11.69
C PRO A 49 -1.90 -11.88 -10.97
N LEU A 50 -2.02 -12.81 -10.02
CA LEU A 50 -0.93 -13.31 -9.20
C LEU A 50 0.20 -13.69 -10.16
N GLY A 51 1.28 -12.92 -10.13
CA GLY A 51 2.45 -13.23 -10.93
C GLY A 51 2.87 -14.66 -10.61
N TRP A 52 3.43 -15.38 -11.58
CA TRP A 52 3.92 -16.75 -11.42
C TRP A 52 4.66 -17.03 -10.09
N ARG A 53 5.32 -16.03 -9.49
CA ARG A 53 5.93 -16.08 -8.15
C ARG A 53 4.92 -16.16 -7.00
N ASP A 54 3.89 -15.31 -7.00
CA ASP A 54 2.86 -15.30 -5.96
C ASP A 54 1.96 -16.54 -6.05
N GLY A 55 1.62 -16.97 -7.28
CA GLY A 55 0.92 -18.24 -7.51
C GLY A 55 1.72 -19.44 -7.02
N THR A 56 3.05 -19.44 -7.22
CA THR A 56 3.94 -20.49 -6.72
C THR A 56 3.96 -20.52 -5.19
N VAL A 57 4.02 -19.38 -4.51
CA VAL A 57 4.02 -19.31 -3.04
C VAL A 57 2.70 -19.82 -2.45
N VAL A 58 1.56 -19.49 -3.05
CA VAL A 58 0.24 -19.97 -2.61
C VAL A 58 0.09 -21.49 -2.80
N VAL A 59 0.50 -22.01 -3.97
CA VAL A 59 0.48 -23.45 -4.27
C VAL A 59 1.49 -24.22 -3.39
N TRP A 60 2.67 -23.63 -3.12
CA TRP A 60 3.70 -24.21 -2.26
C TRP A 60 3.28 -24.23 -0.77
N ALA A 61 2.60 -23.18 -0.29
CA ALA A 61 2.01 -23.14 1.04
C ALA A 61 0.88 -24.18 1.21
N GLY A 62 0.10 -24.45 0.15
CA GLY A 62 -0.97 -25.45 0.14
C GLY A 62 -0.49 -26.90 0.06
N MET A 63 0.52 -27.19 -0.78
CA MET A 63 0.97 -28.57 -0.99
C MET A 63 1.76 -29.15 0.18
N ARG A 64 2.50 -28.33 0.95
CA ARG A 64 3.40 -28.85 2.00
C ARG A 64 2.67 -29.38 3.26
N GLY A 65 1.47 -28.90 3.54
CA GLY A 65 0.63 -29.39 4.65
C GLY A 65 -0.24 -30.58 4.28
N ALA A 66 -0.90 -30.50 3.11
CA ALA A 66 -1.80 -31.55 2.65
C ALA A 66 -1.07 -32.85 2.27
N ILE A 67 0.11 -32.76 1.64
CA ILE A 67 0.90 -33.95 1.25
C ILE A 67 1.43 -34.70 2.47
N THR A 68 1.91 -34.00 3.50
CA THR A 68 2.43 -34.65 4.71
C THR A 68 1.30 -35.36 5.46
N LEU A 69 0.11 -34.74 5.54
CA LEU A 69 -1.07 -35.34 6.13
C LEU A 69 -1.59 -36.54 5.30
N ALA A 70 -1.59 -36.42 3.97
CA ALA A 70 -1.97 -37.50 3.06
C ALA A 70 -0.99 -38.67 3.12
N ALA A 71 0.33 -38.41 3.18
CA ALA A 71 1.35 -39.45 3.33
C ALA A 71 1.22 -40.18 4.67
N ALA A 72 0.90 -39.48 5.75
CA ALA A 72 0.63 -40.10 7.05
C ALA A 72 -0.59 -41.05 7.00
N GLN A 73 -1.59 -40.74 6.17
CA GLN A 73 -2.78 -41.59 5.96
C GLN A 73 -2.45 -42.86 5.14
N THR A 74 -1.39 -42.84 4.32
CA THR A 74 -0.96 -44.00 3.52
C THR A 74 -0.22 -45.09 4.31
N LEU A 75 0.03 -44.90 5.62
CA LEU A 75 0.65 -45.93 6.46
C LEU A 75 -0.31 -47.14 6.68
N PRO A 76 0.16 -48.39 6.50
CA PRO A 76 -0.62 -49.61 6.76
C PRO A 76 -1.14 -49.69 8.21
N GLU A 77 -2.34 -50.24 8.42
CA GLU A 77 -2.98 -50.32 9.74
C GLU A 77 -2.23 -51.20 10.75
N ASP A 78 -1.44 -52.17 10.29
CA ASP A 78 -0.62 -53.06 11.12
C ASP A 78 0.66 -52.40 11.69
N THR A 79 0.85 -51.09 11.51
CA THR A 79 2.03 -50.39 12.04
C THR A 79 1.87 -50.15 13.55
N PRO A 80 2.80 -50.66 14.41
CA PRO A 80 2.80 -50.32 15.83
C PRO A 80 2.88 -48.80 16.02
N ASP A 81 2.10 -48.25 16.95
CA ASP A 81 2.08 -46.82 17.30
C ASP A 81 1.73 -45.85 16.15
N ARG A 82 0.96 -46.31 15.14
CA ARG A 82 0.52 -45.50 13.99
C ARG A 82 -0.14 -44.17 14.38
N GLU A 83 -1.02 -44.18 15.38
CA GLU A 83 -1.71 -42.97 15.85
C GLU A 83 -0.73 -41.93 16.41
N LEU A 84 0.32 -42.39 17.11
CA LEU A 84 1.36 -41.53 17.65
C LEU A 84 2.21 -40.91 16.53
N LEU A 85 2.54 -41.68 15.49
CA LEU A 85 3.29 -41.19 14.33
C LEU A 85 2.50 -40.14 13.54
N ILE A 86 1.19 -40.34 13.36
CA ILE A 86 0.30 -39.36 12.71
C ILE A 86 0.22 -38.07 13.55
N LEU A 87 0.09 -38.18 14.87
CA LEU A 87 0.06 -37.04 15.78
C LEU A 87 1.36 -36.23 15.71
N VAL A 88 2.52 -36.89 15.72
CA VAL A 88 3.83 -36.22 15.62
C VAL A 88 4.00 -35.58 14.25
N ALA A 89 3.64 -36.25 13.16
CA ALA A 89 3.70 -35.69 11.81
C ALA A 89 2.83 -34.44 11.66
N PHE A 90 1.61 -34.46 12.24
CA PHE A 90 0.73 -33.30 12.29
C PHE A 90 1.35 -32.16 13.10
N LEU A 91 1.88 -32.45 14.29
CA LEU A 91 2.47 -31.44 15.17
C LEU A 91 3.69 -30.77 14.55
N VAL A 92 4.56 -31.55 13.89
CA VAL A 92 5.76 -31.05 13.20
C VAL A 92 5.37 -30.24 11.96
N GLY A 93 4.42 -30.72 11.16
CA GLY A 93 3.95 -30.01 9.98
C GLY A 93 3.25 -28.69 10.32
N ALA A 94 2.29 -28.73 11.26
CA ALA A 94 1.60 -27.55 11.75
C ALA A 94 2.55 -26.58 12.46
N GLY A 95 3.47 -27.10 13.28
CA GLY A 95 4.50 -26.31 13.96
C GLY A 95 5.42 -25.58 12.98
N SER A 96 5.90 -26.26 11.94
CA SER A 96 6.69 -25.65 10.87
C SER A 96 5.90 -24.57 10.13
N LEU A 97 4.61 -24.79 9.87
CA LEU A 97 3.75 -23.84 9.17
C LEU A 97 3.47 -22.60 10.03
N LEU A 98 3.27 -22.77 11.34
CA LEU A 98 3.11 -21.67 12.28
C LEU A 98 4.41 -20.88 12.43
N LEU A 99 5.55 -21.56 12.49
CA LEU A 99 6.86 -20.91 12.59
C LEU A 99 7.18 -20.12 11.31
N GLN A 100 7.00 -20.71 10.13
CA GLN A 100 7.19 -20.03 8.84
C GLN A 100 6.16 -18.93 8.59
N GLY A 101 4.88 -19.18 8.88
CA GLY A 101 3.79 -18.21 8.75
C GLY A 101 3.94 -17.01 9.70
N SER A 102 4.54 -17.20 10.88
CA SER A 102 4.84 -16.11 11.81
C SER A 102 6.03 -15.23 11.37
N THR A 103 6.84 -15.71 10.43
CA THR A 103 8.03 -14.99 9.93
C THR A 103 7.68 -14.01 8.81
N LEU A 104 6.66 -14.32 8.01
CA LEU A 104 6.11 -13.45 6.96
C LEU A 104 5.70 -12.04 7.43
N PRO A 105 4.92 -11.84 8.51
CA PRO A 105 4.55 -10.50 8.96
C PRO A 105 5.75 -9.69 9.46
N ARG A 106 6.83 -10.35 9.91
CA ARG A 106 8.09 -9.68 10.26
C ARG A 106 8.83 -9.20 9.02
N LEU A 107 8.90 -10.05 7.98
CA LEU A 107 9.52 -9.72 6.71
C LEU A 107 8.75 -8.61 5.96
N VAL A 108 7.41 -8.66 5.96
CA VAL A 108 6.55 -7.63 5.35
C VAL A 108 6.73 -6.28 6.06
N ARG A 109 6.91 -6.25 7.38
CA ARG A 109 7.20 -4.99 8.10
C ARG A 109 8.55 -4.40 7.73
N VAL A 110 9.59 -5.23 7.56
CA VAL A 110 10.93 -4.76 7.15
C VAL A 110 10.91 -4.29 5.69
N LEU A 111 10.23 -5.01 4.80
CA LEU A 111 10.10 -4.59 3.40
C LEU A 111 9.17 -3.38 3.22
N GLY A 112 8.17 -3.23 4.09
CA GLY A 112 7.29 -2.07 4.13
C GLY A 112 8.02 -0.79 4.51
N THR A 113 8.93 -0.85 5.50
CA THR A 113 9.77 0.28 5.89
C THR A 113 10.66 0.75 4.74
N THR A 114 11.28 -0.18 4.01
CA THR A 114 12.08 0.17 2.82
C THR A 114 11.27 0.84 1.71
N ARG A 115 9.98 0.55 1.59
CA ARG A 115 9.09 1.23 0.64
C ARG A 115 8.75 2.63 1.12
N GLU A 116 8.36 2.79 2.38
CA GLU A 116 8.08 4.09 2.99
C GLU A 116 9.30 5.02 2.90
N ASP A 117 10.51 4.50 3.18
CA ASP A 117 11.78 5.26 3.06
C ASP A 117 12.05 5.70 1.61
N ARG A 118 11.70 4.87 0.62
CA ARG A 118 11.84 5.20 -0.81
C ARG A 118 10.83 6.26 -1.24
N ASP A 119 9.58 6.12 -0.82
CA ASP A 119 8.53 7.07 -1.16
C ASP A 119 8.83 8.46 -0.57
N GLU A 120 9.37 8.53 0.64
CA GLU A 120 9.85 9.77 1.27
C GLU A 120 11.03 10.38 0.50
N ALA A 121 11.99 9.55 0.07
CA ALA A 121 13.12 10.02 -0.74
C ALA A 121 12.65 10.58 -2.10
N ASP A 122 11.71 9.90 -2.76
CA ASP A 122 11.11 10.35 -4.02
C ASP A 122 10.32 11.67 -3.83
N ALA A 123 9.61 11.81 -2.71
CA ALA A 123 8.88 13.03 -2.38
C ALA A 123 9.83 14.22 -2.13
N ALA A 124 10.89 14.01 -1.35
CA ALA A 124 11.92 15.01 -1.10
C ALA A 124 12.65 15.42 -2.39
N GLU A 125 12.92 14.46 -3.30
CA GLU A 125 13.50 14.76 -4.61
C GLU A 125 12.57 15.65 -5.46
N ARG A 126 11.27 15.33 -5.51
CA ARG A 126 10.27 16.14 -6.22
C ARG A 126 10.15 17.55 -5.67
N GLU A 127 10.23 17.73 -4.35
CA GLU A 127 10.21 19.04 -3.71
C GLU A 127 11.41 19.90 -4.12
N ARG A 128 12.61 19.31 -4.10
CA ARG A 128 13.84 19.99 -4.56
C ARG A 128 13.75 20.37 -6.03
N LEU A 129 13.23 19.47 -6.88
CA LEU A 129 13.04 19.73 -8.30
C LEU A 129 12.06 20.88 -8.54
N THR A 130 10.95 20.90 -7.80
CA THR A 130 9.96 21.98 -7.85
C THR A 130 10.58 23.32 -7.44
N THR A 131 11.43 23.31 -6.41
CA THR A 131 12.14 24.51 -5.95
C THR A 131 13.09 25.04 -7.02
N LEU A 132 13.87 24.17 -7.66
CA LEU A 132 14.77 24.52 -8.77
C LEU A 132 14.00 25.11 -9.95
N LEU A 133 12.92 24.46 -10.38
CA LEU A 133 12.08 24.92 -11.48
C LEU A 133 11.40 26.27 -11.18
N ARG A 134 11.05 26.52 -9.93
CA ARG A 134 10.47 27.78 -9.48
C ARG A 134 11.50 28.91 -9.55
N ALA A 135 12.71 28.68 -9.03
CA ALA A 135 13.79 29.66 -9.09
C ALA A 135 14.10 30.05 -10.54
N ALA A 136 14.26 29.05 -11.42
CA ALA A 136 14.49 29.30 -12.86
C ALA A 136 13.34 30.09 -13.53
N ALA A 137 12.10 29.82 -13.13
CA ALA A 137 10.95 30.56 -13.63
C ALA A 137 10.94 32.01 -13.14
N GLU A 138 11.24 32.25 -11.86
CA GLU A 138 11.30 33.60 -11.28
C GLU A 138 12.37 34.45 -11.99
N ASP A 139 13.57 33.89 -12.22
CA ASP A 139 14.63 34.57 -12.97
C ASP A 139 14.20 34.93 -14.40
N ALA A 140 13.52 34.00 -15.09
CA ALA A 140 13.03 34.24 -16.45
C ALA A 140 11.92 35.31 -16.51
N LEU A 141 11.03 35.33 -15.51
CA LEU A 141 9.96 36.33 -15.38
C LEU A 141 10.54 37.74 -15.15
N LEU A 142 11.57 37.85 -14.31
CA LEU A 142 12.27 39.11 -14.07
C LEU A 142 13.00 39.62 -15.32
N ALA A 143 13.58 38.71 -16.11
CA ALA A 143 14.23 39.06 -17.37
C ALA A 143 13.24 39.45 -18.49
N HIS A 144 12.02 38.94 -18.44
CA HIS A 144 10.97 39.18 -19.43
C HIS A 144 9.70 39.73 -18.79
N PRO A 145 9.72 40.96 -18.26
CA PRO A 145 8.54 41.56 -17.65
C PRO A 145 7.46 41.78 -18.72
N VAL A 146 6.21 41.48 -18.37
CA VAL A 146 5.03 41.73 -19.20
C VAL A 146 4.05 42.53 -18.38
N ASP A 147 3.48 43.55 -19.00
CA ASP A 147 2.39 44.30 -18.40
C ASP A 147 1.12 43.44 -18.40
N HIS A 148 0.59 43.17 -17.21
CA HIS A 148 -0.60 42.34 -17.01
C HIS A 148 -1.88 43.18 -16.86
N ASP A 149 -1.77 44.51 -16.76
CA ASP A 149 -2.90 45.40 -16.44
C ASP A 149 -3.50 46.06 -17.69
N GLY A 150 -2.88 45.90 -18.85
CA GLY A 150 -3.34 46.53 -20.09
C GLY A 150 -4.50 45.79 -20.81
N GLU A 151 -5.09 46.47 -21.79
CA GLU A 151 -6.19 45.95 -22.60
C GLU A 151 -5.75 44.74 -23.43
N ARG A 152 -6.55 43.65 -23.45
CA ARG A 152 -6.27 42.38 -24.15
C ARG A 152 -6.09 42.56 -25.66
N THR A 153 -4.90 43.01 -26.04
CA THR A 153 -4.50 43.34 -27.41
C THR A 153 -3.67 42.19 -27.98
N ALA A 154 -3.64 42.05 -29.31
CA ALA A 154 -2.82 41.04 -29.98
C ALA A 154 -1.33 41.14 -29.60
N GLU A 155 -0.80 42.35 -29.46
CA GLU A 155 0.60 42.58 -29.04
C GLU A 155 0.87 42.08 -27.61
N GLN A 156 -0.07 42.25 -26.69
CA GLN A 156 0.05 41.73 -25.33
C GLN A 156 -0.05 40.21 -25.27
N ALA A 157 -0.93 39.61 -26.08
CA ALA A 157 -0.99 38.15 -26.19
C ALA A 157 0.34 37.56 -26.68
N LEU A 158 1.02 38.24 -27.62
CA LEU A 158 2.35 37.87 -28.08
C LEU A 158 3.42 38.10 -27.01
N ALA A 159 3.34 39.18 -26.23
CA ALA A 159 4.26 39.46 -25.13
C ALA A 159 4.17 38.38 -24.03
N TRP A 160 2.95 38.06 -23.60
CA TRP A 160 2.69 36.98 -22.65
C TRP A 160 3.20 35.63 -23.17
N LYS A 161 2.97 35.32 -24.45
CA LYS A 161 3.49 34.10 -25.08
C LYS A 161 5.02 34.05 -25.04
N ARG A 162 5.70 35.14 -25.39
CA ARG A 162 7.18 35.22 -25.34
C ARG A 162 7.71 35.00 -23.93
N GLN A 163 7.12 35.66 -22.94
CA GLN A 163 7.49 35.47 -21.54
C GLN A 163 7.28 34.01 -21.09
N ARG A 164 6.15 33.39 -21.45
CA ARG A 164 5.88 32.00 -21.08
C ARG A 164 6.86 31.02 -21.73
N LEU A 165 7.24 31.23 -22.99
CA LEU A 165 8.29 30.45 -23.65
C LEU A 165 9.65 30.64 -22.98
N ALA A 166 10.00 31.87 -22.60
CA ALA A 166 11.24 32.15 -21.89
C ALA A 166 11.32 31.43 -20.54
N VAL A 167 10.20 31.33 -19.80
CA VAL A 167 10.11 30.54 -18.56
C VAL A 167 10.37 29.05 -18.83
N ILE A 168 9.76 28.49 -19.87
CA ILE A 168 9.96 27.07 -20.23
C ILE A 168 11.41 26.80 -20.61
N ASP A 169 12.03 27.68 -21.40
CA ASP A 169 13.42 27.54 -21.81
C ASP A 169 14.39 27.63 -20.62
N ALA A 170 14.14 28.54 -19.68
CA ALA A 170 14.94 28.64 -18.45
C ALA A 170 14.81 27.40 -17.58
N GLN A 171 13.58 26.89 -17.42
CA GLN A 171 13.32 25.65 -16.68
C GLN A 171 14.01 24.44 -17.34
N ARG A 172 13.95 24.33 -18.67
CA ARG A 172 14.65 23.28 -19.42
C ARG A 172 16.17 23.38 -19.22
N ALA A 173 16.74 24.58 -19.29
CA ALA A 173 18.17 24.79 -19.07
C ALA A 173 18.59 24.36 -17.67
N ALA A 174 17.83 24.73 -16.63
CA ALA A 174 18.11 24.34 -15.26
C ALA A 174 18.02 22.81 -15.03
N LEU A 175 17.09 22.13 -15.70
CA LEU A 175 17.00 20.66 -15.65
C LEU A 175 18.18 19.97 -16.33
N LEU A 176 18.67 20.53 -17.44
CA LEU A 176 19.83 20.00 -18.16
C LEU A 176 21.12 20.20 -17.37
N ASP A 177 21.28 21.36 -16.73
CA ASP A 177 22.40 21.66 -15.82
C ASP A 177 22.40 20.68 -14.62
N ALA A 178 21.24 20.53 -13.97
CA ALA A 178 21.07 19.60 -12.86
C ALA A 178 21.29 18.12 -13.24
N ARG A 179 21.09 17.76 -14.52
CA ARG A 179 21.41 16.42 -15.05
C ARG A 179 22.91 16.22 -15.14
N ASP A 180 23.63 17.22 -15.63
CA ASP A 180 25.07 17.15 -15.85
C ASP A 180 25.83 17.08 -14.49
N ASP A 181 25.26 17.68 -13.44
CA ASP A 181 25.74 17.59 -12.04
C ASP A 181 25.36 16.28 -11.32
N GLY A 182 24.46 15.47 -11.88
CA GLY A 182 23.98 14.23 -11.27
C GLY A 182 23.19 14.44 -9.97
N ALA A 183 22.62 15.64 -9.76
CA ALA A 183 21.94 16.03 -8.53
C ALA A 183 20.57 15.35 -8.36
N PHE A 184 19.98 14.85 -9.46
CA PHE A 184 18.65 14.23 -9.49
C PHE A 184 18.66 12.91 -10.26
N SER A 185 17.69 12.06 -9.94
CA SER A 185 17.44 10.81 -10.64
C SER A 185 17.03 11.06 -12.09
N ALA A 186 17.51 10.20 -12.99
CA ALA A 186 17.16 10.28 -14.41
C ALA A 186 15.64 10.17 -14.64
N ALA A 187 14.94 9.42 -13.79
CA ALA A 187 13.48 9.28 -13.87
C ALA A 187 12.77 10.60 -13.54
N ALA A 188 13.17 11.30 -12.46
CA ALA A 188 12.59 12.58 -12.09
C ALA A 188 12.84 13.65 -13.17
N LEU A 189 14.08 13.73 -13.68
CA LEU A 189 14.45 14.68 -14.73
C LEU A 189 13.69 14.43 -16.04
N ASN A 190 13.61 13.18 -16.49
CA ASN A 190 12.88 12.83 -17.71
C ASN A 190 11.38 13.15 -17.59
N SER A 191 10.78 12.88 -16.42
CA SER A 191 9.38 13.22 -16.17
C SER A 191 9.13 14.73 -16.20
N ALA A 192 10.04 15.52 -15.64
CA ALA A 192 9.92 16.98 -15.65
C ALA A 192 10.10 17.56 -17.05
N LEU A 193 11.10 17.09 -17.81
CA LEU A 193 11.31 17.49 -19.20
C LEU A 193 10.09 17.15 -20.08
N ALA A 194 9.54 15.95 -19.94
CA ALA A 194 8.34 15.55 -20.67
C ALA A 194 7.13 16.45 -20.36
N THR A 195 7.01 16.92 -19.12
CA THR A 195 5.95 17.86 -18.73
C THR A 195 6.16 19.23 -19.38
N LEU A 196 7.38 19.75 -19.39
CA LEU A 196 7.71 21.03 -20.03
C LEU A 196 7.49 20.98 -21.56
N ASP A 197 7.88 19.88 -22.20
CA ASP A 197 7.68 19.70 -23.63
C ASP A 197 6.18 19.68 -23.99
N ALA A 198 5.35 19.03 -23.16
CA ALA A 198 3.89 19.04 -23.32
C ALA A 198 3.30 20.46 -23.15
N ASP A 199 3.80 21.23 -22.18
CA ASP A 199 3.39 22.63 -21.96
C ASP A 199 3.76 23.52 -23.15
N GLN A 200 4.97 23.36 -23.70
CA GLN A 200 5.41 24.10 -24.88
C GLN A 200 4.52 23.79 -26.10
N ILE A 201 4.28 22.50 -26.38
CA ILE A 201 3.43 22.07 -27.49
C ILE A 201 2.02 22.66 -27.34
N SER A 202 1.46 22.64 -26.13
CA SER A 202 0.14 23.19 -25.85
C SER A 202 0.07 24.70 -26.11
N LEU A 203 1.12 25.45 -25.77
CA LEU A 203 1.23 26.90 -26.03
C LEU A 203 1.40 27.22 -27.51
N GLU A 204 2.13 26.39 -28.25
CA GLU A 204 2.28 26.54 -29.69
C GLU A 204 0.96 26.25 -30.43
N LEU A 205 0.25 25.18 -30.03
CA LEU A 205 -1.02 24.79 -30.63
C LEU A 205 -2.10 25.88 -30.47
N LYS A 206 -2.19 26.47 -29.28
CA LYS A 206 -3.19 27.49 -28.94
C LYS A 206 -2.99 28.81 -29.69
N GLY A 207 -1.82 29.01 -30.30
CA GLY A 207 -1.49 30.19 -31.09
C GLY A 207 -1.62 30.00 -32.61
N ARG A 208 -2.02 28.82 -33.09
CA ARG A 208 -2.26 28.58 -34.51
C ARG A 208 -3.65 29.11 -34.86
N PRO A 209 -3.81 30.12 -35.75
CA PRO A 209 -5.13 30.57 -36.15
C PRO A 209 -5.89 29.38 -36.75
N ALA A 210 -7.16 29.24 -36.38
CA ALA A 210 -8.06 28.23 -36.91
C ALA A 210 -8.44 28.60 -38.34
N ASP A 211 -7.48 28.48 -39.26
CA ASP A 211 -7.69 28.60 -40.69
C ASP A 211 -7.57 27.21 -41.31
N ALA A 212 -8.70 26.50 -41.34
CA ALA A 212 -8.99 25.41 -42.27
C ALA A 212 -10.50 25.34 -42.50
#